data_AF-A0A9D2IGD8-F1
#
_entry.id   AF-A0A9D2IGD8-F1
#
_cell.length_a   1.000
_cell.length_b   1.000
_cell.length_c   1.000
_cell.angle_alpha   90.00
_cell.angle_beta   90.00
_cell.angle_gamma   90.00
#
_symmetry.space_group_name_H-M   'P 1'
#
loop_
_entity.id
_entity.type
_entity.pdbx_description
1 polymer ?
#
loop_
_entity_poly.entity_id
_entity_poly.type
_entity_poly.pdbx_seq_one_letter_code
_entity_poly.pdbx_strand_id
1 'polypeptide(L)'
;MRKFYQIIVNNPKKIIICFVLLAVVGAVLSGMVGVNYNMTDFLPEDTASTVSLEVMEEEFEGGIPNARVMVKDVSIPEALDYKEKILSCEGVTDVTWLDDAADILQPIETMDTDTVETYYKDNSALFTVTIEDGKQVEAIDAIRNIIG
;
A
#
# COMPACT_ATOMS: atom_id res chain seq x y z
N MET A 1 -36.35 23.69 -29.14
CA MET A 1 -36.16 22.43 -29.92
C MET A 1 -35.79 22.68 -31.38
N ARG A 2 -36.71 23.13 -32.27
CA ARG A 2 -36.46 23.20 -33.73
C ARG A 2 -35.25 24.05 -34.16
N LYS A 3 -35.01 25.18 -33.48
CA LYS A 3 -33.84 26.07 -33.75
C LYS A 3 -32.49 25.41 -33.38
N PHE A 4 -32.45 24.58 -32.34
CA PHE A 4 -31.24 23.89 -31.91
C PHE A 4 -30.82 22.81 -32.93
N TYR A 5 -31.79 22.01 -33.40
CA TYR A 5 -31.55 21.03 -34.45
C TYR A 5 -31.09 21.67 -35.77
N GLN A 6 -31.67 22.81 -36.15
CA GLN A 6 -31.24 23.54 -37.36
C GLN A 6 -29.78 24.02 -37.28
N ILE A 7 -29.31 24.45 -36.11
CA ILE A 7 -27.91 24.86 -35.92
C ILE A 7 -26.96 23.67 -36.08
N ILE A 8 -27.36 22.51 -35.54
CA ILE A 8 -26.58 21.26 -35.63
C ILE A 8 -26.47 20.79 -37.08
N VAL A 9 -27.61 20.69 -37.77
CA VAL A 9 -27.66 20.19 -39.16
C VAL A 9 -27.00 21.14 -40.15
N ASN A 10 -27.04 22.46 -39.92
CA ASN A 10 -26.47 23.44 -40.85
C ASN A 10 -24.95 23.67 -40.66
N ASN A 11 -24.34 23.18 -39.56
CA ASN A 11 -22.91 23.38 -39.28
C ASN A 11 -22.14 22.09 -38.93
N PRO A 12 -22.29 20.98 -39.69
CA PRO A 12 -21.74 19.68 -39.31
C PRO A 12 -20.21 19.71 -39.20
N LYS A 13 -19.52 20.44 -40.08
CA LYS A 13 -18.05 20.57 -40.06
C LYS A 13 -17.53 21.24 -38.77
N LYS A 14 -18.19 22.31 -38.30
CA LYS A 14 -17.78 23.00 -37.08
C LYS A 14 -17.97 22.13 -35.84
N ILE A 15 -19.04 21.34 -35.82
CA ILE A 15 -19.33 20.42 -34.72
C ILE A 15 -18.31 19.28 -34.69
N ILE A 16 -17.98 18.72 -35.86
CA ILE A 16 -16.93 17.69 -35.95
C ILE A 16 -15.58 18.26 -35.50
N ILE A 17 -15.21 19.46 -35.94
CA ILE A 17 -13.95 20.10 -35.51
C ILE A 17 -13.94 20.33 -34.00
N CYS A 18 -15.04 20.84 -33.43
CA CYS A 18 -15.18 21.04 -31.99
C CYS A 18 -15.08 19.72 -31.21
N PHE A 19 -15.77 18.68 -31.68
CA PHE A 19 -15.71 17.34 -31.10
C PHE A 19 -14.30 16.76 -31.13
N VAL A 20 -13.61 16.85 -32.28
CA VAL A 20 -12.22 16.37 -32.40
C VAL A 20 -11.29 17.16 -31.48
N LEU A 21 -11.45 18.48 -31.37
CA LEU A 21 -10.69 19.29 -30.42
C LEU A 21 -10.91 18.84 -28.97
N LEU A 22 -12.17 18.66 -28.56
CA LEU A 22 -12.51 18.19 -27.22
C LEU A 22 -12.01 16.76 -26.97
N ALA A 23 -12.06 15.88 -27.96
CA ALA A 23 -11.55 14.53 -27.87
C ALA A 23 -10.01 14.52 -27.70
N VAL A 24 -9.29 15.38 -28.43
CA VAL A 24 -7.84 15.54 -28.26
C VAL A 24 -7.50 16.08 -26.87
N VAL A 25 -8.25 17.08 -26.38
CA VAL A 25 -8.08 17.59 -25.01
C VAL A 25 -8.35 16.47 -24.00
N GLY A 26 -9.42 15.70 -24.17
CA GLY A 26 -9.74 14.56 -23.31
C GLY A 26 -8.64 13.48 -23.31
N ALA A 27 -8.05 13.19 -24.47
CA ALA A 27 -6.94 12.23 -24.60
C ALA A 27 -5.66 12.72 -23.92
N VAL A 28 -5.39 14.03 -23.93
CA VAL A 28 -4.25 14.59 -23.19
C VAL A 28 -4.51 14.53 -21.69
N LEU A 29 -5.72 14.90 -21.25
CA LEU A 29 -6.09 14.90 -19.83
C LEU A 29 -6.22 13.49 -19.25
N SER A 30 -6.55 12.47 -20.05
CA SER A 30 -6.68 11.10 -19.55
C SER A 30 -5.38 10.54 -18.98
N GLY A 31 -4.23 10.99 -19.47
CA GLY A 31 -2.93 10.59 -18.92
C GLY A 31 -2.59 11.25 -17.57
N MET A 32 -3.36 12.25 -17.13
CA MET A 32 -3.15 12.94 -15.85
C MET A 32 -3.99 12.36 -14.70
N VAL A 33 -4.87 11.40 -14.99
CA VAL A 33 -5.72 10.78 -13.97
C VAL A 33 -4.92 9.69 -13.26
N GLY A 34 -4.74 9.85 -11.95
CA GLY A 34 -4.10 8.84 -11.10
C GLY A 34 -4.96 7.59 -10.94
N VAL A 35 -4.32 6.45 -10.71
CA VAL A 35 -4.99 5.20 -10.36
C VAL A 35 -5.04 5.09 -8.84
N ASN A 36 -6.23 4.85 -8.28
CA ASN A 36 -6.36 4.53 -6.86
C ASN A 36 -6.18 3.03 -6.64
N TYR A 37 -5.16 2.66 -5.86
CA TYR A 37 -4.85 1.28 -5.50
C TYR A 37 -5.38 0.87 -4.12
N ASN A 38 -5.92 1.81 -3.35
CA ASN A 38 -6.48 1.52 -2.04
C ASN A 38 -7.92 1.01 -2.17
N MET A 39 -8.17 -0.22 -1.70
CA MET A 39 -9.50 -0.81 -1.74
C MET A 39 -10.42 -0.25 -0.66
N THR A 40 -9.89 0.31 0.43
CA THR A 40 -10.69 0.85 1.53
C THR A 40 -11.48 2.09 1.11
N ASP A 41 -10.92 2.88 0.20
CA ASP A 41 -11.56 4.09 -0.35
C ASP A 41 -12.87 3.82 -1.11
N PHE A 42 -13.12 2.56 -1.48
CA PHE A 42 -14.35 2.15 -2.14
C PHE A 42 -15.41 1.64 -1.15
N LEU A 43 -15.10 1.57 0.15
CA LEU A 43 -16.03 1.14 1.18
C LEU A 43 -16.92 2.30 1.65
N PRO A 44 -18.16 2.05 2.10
CA PRO A 44 -19.00 3.10 2.65
C PRO A 44 -18.41 3.67 3.95
N GLU A 45 -18.34 4.99 4.03
CA GLU A 45 -17.83 5.74 5.19
C GLU A 45 -18.68 5.51 6.45
N ASP A 46 -19.97 5.23 6.30
CA ASP A 46 -20.93 5.11 7.40
C ASP A 46 -21.00 3.70 8.03
N THR A 47 -20.19 2.75 7.56
CA THR A 47 -20.15 1.43 8.18
C THR A 47 -19.40 1.47 9.52
N ALA A 48 -19.89 0.69 10.50
CA ALA A 48 -19.27 0.63 11.82
C ALA A 48 -17.78 0.23 11.78
N SER A 49 -17.37 -0.59 10.81
CA SER A 49 -15.98 -0.99 10.64
C SER A 49 -15.09 0.16 10.15
N THR A 50 -15.54 0.96 9.18
CA THR A 50 -14.77 2.09 8.65
C THR A 50 -14.51 3.12 9.74
N VAL A 51 -15.56 3.50 10.47
CA VAL A 51 -15.47 4.44 11.60
C VAL A 51 -14.53 3.90 12.70
N SER A 52 -14.56 2.59 12.97
CA SER A 52 -13.69 2.00 13.99
C SER A 52 -12.21 2.05 13.60
N LEU A 53 -11.91 1.84 12.31
CA LEU A 53 -10.53 1.90 11.80
C LEU A 53 -10.02 3.35 11.78
N GLU A 54 -10.84 4.31 11.39
CA GLU A 54 -10.50 5.74 11.37
C GLU A 54 -10.19 6.26 12.78
N VAL A 55 -11.02 5.92 13.78
CA VAL A 55 -10.74 6.26 15.19
C VAL A 55 -9.45 5.59 15.68
N MET A 56 -9.18 4.36 15.26
CA MET A 56 -7.94 3.67 15.64
C MET A 56 -6.71 4.35 15.03
N GLU A 57 -6.78 4.82 13.78
CA GLU A 57 -5.70 5.59 13.13
C GLU A 57 -5.51 6.98 13.76
N GLU A 58 -6.57 7.64 14.20
CA GLU A 58 -6.49 8.94 14.88
C GLU A 58 -5.84 8.84 16.26
N GLU A 59 -6.16 7.78 17.02
CA GLU A 59 -5.72 7.63 18.41
C GLU A 59 -4.34 6.94 18.56
N PHE A 60 -3.95 6.10 17.61
CA PHE A 60 -2.70 5.34 17.68
C PHE A 60 -1.72 5.73 16.58
N GLU A 61 -0.59 6.31 16.99
CA GLU A 61 0.55 6.56 16.09
C GLU A 61 1.17 5.23 15.63
N GLY A 62 1.60 5.15 14.37
CA GLY A 62 2.26 3.97 13.78
C GLY A 62 1.50 3.31 12.63
N GLY A 63 0.24 3.72 12.39
CA GLY A 63 -0.58 3.22 11.30
C GLY A 63 -1.00 1.75 11.46
N ILE A 64 -1.89 1.28 10.60
CA ILE A 64 -2.34 -0.11 10.61
C ILE A 64 -1.37 -0.96 9.78
N PRO A 65 -0.75 -2.01 10.35
CA PRO A 65 0.08 -2.90 9.57
C PRO A 65 -0.71 -3.53 8.43
N ASN A 66 -0.21 -3.36 7.22
CA ASN A 66 -0.92 -3.70 5.99
C ASN A 66 -0.15 -4.67 5.08
N ALA A 67 1.06 -5.08 5.49
CA ALA A 67 1.84 -6.09 4.80
C ALA A 67 2.53 -7.07 5.78
N ARG A 68 2.76 -8.30 5.32
CA ARG A 68 3.61 -9.29 6.00
C ARG A 68 4.66 -9.80 5.02
N VAL A 69 5.92 -9.79 5.45
CA VAL A 69 7.06 -10.13 4.62
C VAL A 69 7.78 -11.33 5.23
N MET A 70 7.91 -12.41 4.47
CA MET A 70 8.63 -13.60 4.90
C MET A 70 9.99 -13.66 4.21
N VAL A 71 11.05 -13.77 5.00
CA VAL A 71 12.40 -14.03 4.50
C VAL A 71 12.83 -15.40 4.98
N LYS A 72 13.22 -16.27 4.06
CA LYS A 72 13.57 -17.66 4.32
C LYS A 72 15.07 -17.84 4.49
N ASP A 73 15.45 -18.89 5.20
CA ASP A 73 16.84 -19.33 5.37
C ASP A 73 17.76 -18.26 5.96
N VAL A 74 17.26 -17.52 6.97
CA VAL A 74 17.98 -16.46 7.68
C VAL A 74 18.23 -16.80 9.14
N SER A 75 19.38 -16.40 9.66
CA SER A 75 19.69 -16.37 11.09
C SER A 75 19.10 -15.13 11.78
N ILE A 76 19.08 -15.11 13.12
CA ILE A 76 18.56 -13.96 13.88
C ILE A 76 19.29 -12.65 13.52
N PRO A 77 20.63 -12.60 13.45
CA PRO A 77 21.32 -11.36 13.08
C PRO A 77 21.04 -10.92 11.63
N GLU A 78 20.90 -11.88 10.71
CA GLU A 78 20.54 -11.57 9.32
C GLU A 78 19.11 -11.04 9.22
N ALA A 79 18.18 -11.58 10.00
CA ALA A 79 16.82 -11.09 10.04
C ALA A 79 16.73 -9.65 10.59
N LEU A 80 17.58 -9.26 11.55
CA LEU A 80 17.70 -7.85 11.96
C LEU A 80 18.22 -6.97 10.82
N ASP A 81 19.22 -7.43 10.07
CA ASP A 81 19.72 -6.70 8.90
C ASP A 81 18.64 -6.55 7.82
N TYR A 82 17.80 -7.57 7.62
CA TYR A 82 16.63 -7.48 6.75
C TYR A 82 15.56 -6.51 7.27
N LYS A 83 15.29 -6.49 8.59
CA LYS A 83 14.37 -5.53 9.21
C LYS A 83 14.77 -4.09 8.88
N GLU A 84 16.03 -3.74 9.09
CA GLU A 84 16.57 -2.41 8.79
C GLU A 84 16.50 -2.08 7.29
N LYS A 85 16.83 -3.04 6.41
CA LYS A 85 16.71 -2.85 4.96
C LYS A 85 15.26 -2.60 4.53
N ILE A 86 14.32 -3.36 5.06
CA ILE A 86 12.88 -3.18 4.77
C ILE A 86 12.40 -1.83 5.29
N LEU A 87 12.80 -1.44 6.51
CA LEU A 87 12.44 -0.15 7.10
C LEU A 87 13.00 1.03 6.29
N SER A 88 14.15 0.85 5.63
CA SER A 88 14.76 1.88 4.78
C SER A 88 14.11 2.07 3.41
N CYS A 89 13.14 1.21 3.04
CA CYS A 89 12.41 1.35 1.79
C CYS A 89 11.53 2.60 1.78
N GLU A 90 11.48 3.31 0.65
CA GLU A 90 10.59 4.45 0.48
C GLU A 90 9.12 4.02 0.67
N GLY A 91 8.40 4.73 1.55
CA GLY A 91 7.01 4.44 1.87
C GLY A 91 6.80 3.43 2.99
N VAL A 92 7.85 2.78 3.52
CA VAL A 92 7.72 1.95 4.74
C VAL A 92 7.85 2.85 5.96
N THR A 93 6.84 2.82 6.83
CA THR A 93 6.78 3.68 8.03
C THR A 93 7.17 2.92 9.29
N ASP A 94 6.88 1.63 9.36
CA ASP A 94 7.24 0.79 10.51
C ASP A 94 7.45 -0.67 10.11
N VAL A 95 8.31 -1.36 10.87
CA VAL A 95 8.57 -2.80 10.72
C VAL A 95 8.71 -3.42 12.10
N THR A 96 7.79 -4.33 12.44
CA THR A 96 7.82 -5.08 13.70
C THR A 96 8.29 -6.52 13.48
N TRP A 97 9.13 -7.02 14.37
CA TRP A 97 9.60 -8.39 14.41
C TRP A 97 9.84 -8.89 15.85
N LEU A 98 10.48 -10.07 15.99
CA LEU A 98 10.69 -10.75 17.26
C LEU A 98 11.42 -9.88 18.29
N ASP A 99 12.35 -9.04 17.86
CA ASP A 99 13.13 -8.16 18.72
C ASP A 99 12.30 -7.06 19.40
N ASP A 100 11.15 -6.70 18.83
CA ASP A 100 10.21 -5.75 19.44
C ASP A 100 9.31 -6.44 20.49
N ALA A 101 9.15 -7.76 20.39
CA ALA A 101 8.29 -8.55 21.26
C ALA A 101 9.06 -9.24 22.40
N ALA A 102 10.34 -9.58 22.20
CA ALA A 102 11.15 -10.35 23.14
C ALA A 102 12.64 -9.97 23.08
N ASP A 103 13.34 -10.15 24.21
CA ASP A 103 14.78 -9.90 24.31
C ASP A 103 15.60 -11.00 23.62
N ILE A 104 15.90 -10.79 22.35
CA ILE A 104 16.68 -11.69 21.49
C ILE A 104 18.15 -11.87 21.91
N LEU A 105 18.63 -11.18 22.95
CA LEU A 105 19.95 -11.46 23.53
C LEU A 105 19.94 -12.73 24.40
N GLN A 106 18.75 -13.17 24.82
CA GLN A 106 18.59 -14.44 25.53
C GLN A 106 18.47 -15.61 24.54
N PRO A 107 18.87 -16.83 24.95
CA PRO A 107 18.72 -18.00 24.10
C PRO A 107 17.25 -18.21 23.71
N ILE A 108 16.95 -18.30 22.41
CA ILE A 108 15.59 -18.52 21.89
C ILE A 108 14.92 -19.75 22.50
N GLU A 109 15.68 -20.81 22.80
CA GLU A 109 15.16 -22.04 23.41
C GLU A 109 14.53 -21.83 24.81
N THR A 110 14.83 -20.70 25.46
CA THR A 110 14.30 -20.34 26.78
C THR A 110 13.06 -19.45 26.70
N MET A 111 12.73 -18.96 25.51
CA MET A 111 11.57 -18.11 25.27
C MET A 111 10.29 -18.94 25.14
N ASP A 112 9.16 -18.25 25.27
CA ASP A 112 7.86 -18.83 24.99
C ASP A 112 7.76 -19.24 23.50
N THR A 113 7.51 -20.53 23.25
CA THR A 113 7.49 -21.10 21.90
C THR A 113 6.44 -20.45 21.01
N ASP A 114 5.25 -20.14 21.56
CA ASP A 114 4.16 -19.55 20.78
C ASP A 114 4.55 -18.14 20.30
N THR A 115 5.25 -17.38 21.14
CA THR A 115 5.80 -16.06 20.79
C THR A 115 6.85 -16.18 19.69
N VAL A 116 7.81 -17.10 19.82
CA VAL A 116 8.88 -17.28 18.82
C VAL A 116 8.30 -17.70 17.47
N GLU A 117 7.45 -18.73 17.45
CA GLU A 117 6.88 -19.26 16.20
C GLU A 117 5.97 -18.25 15.46
N THR A 118 5.48 -17.21 16.14
CA THR A 118 4.73 -16.11 15.51
C THR A 118 5.60 -15.28 14.56
N TYR A 119 6.90 -15.15 14.86
CA TYR A 119 7.84 -14.27 14.15
C TYR A 119 8.99 -15.00 13.47
N TYR A 120 9.40 -16.17 13.97
CA TYR A 120 10.56 -16.91 13.48
C TYR A 120 10.36 -18.42 13.61
N LYS A 121 10.37 -19.11 12.47
CA LYS A 121 10.16 -20.57 12.41
C LYS A 121 10.90 -21.17 11.22
N ASP A 122 11.48 -22.35 11.39
CA ASP A 122 12.18 -23.09 10.33
C ASP A 122 13.18 -22.20 9.57
N ASN A 123 14.03 -21.47 10.31
CA ASN A 123 14.97 -20.49 9.78
C ASN A 123 14.33 -19.38 8.92
N SER A 124 13.03 -19.11 9.07
CA SER A 124 12.31 -18.09 8.32
C SER A 124 11.79 -17.00 9.25
N ALA A 125 12.11 -15.75 8.94
CA ALA A 125 11.63 -14.57 9.66
C ALA A 125 10.37 -14.02 8.99
N LEU A 126 9.38 -13.65 9.79
CA LEU A 126 8.12 -13.06 9.35
C LEU A 126 7.95 -11.68 9.96
N PHE A 127 8.17 -10.66 9.13
CA PHE A 127 8.05 -9.25 9.49
C PHE A 127 6.61 -8.77 9.29
N THR A 128 6.15 -7.93 10.19
CA THR A 128 4.92 -7.14 10.05
C THR A 128 5.32 -5.74 9.63
N VAL A 129 4.79 -5.26 8.50
CA VAL A 129 5.22 -4.00 7.87
C VAL A 129 4.03 -3.07 7.72
N THR A 130 4.24 -1.80 8.07
CA THR A 130 3.30 -0.72 7.79
C THR A 130 3.82 0.11 6.62
N ILE A 131 2.99 0.24 5.60
CA ILE A 131 3.30 1.00 4.38
C ILE A 131 2.36 2.19 4.27
N GLU A 132 2.89 3.35 3.93
CA GLU A 132 2.13 4.58 3.71
C GLU A 132 1.17 4.46 2.51
N ASP A 133 0.02 5.12 2.63
CA ASP A 133 -0.96 5.18 1.56
C ASP A 133 -0.44 5.89 0.31
N GLY A 134 -0.69 5.28 -0.86
CA GLY A 134 -0.20 5.74 -2.16
C GLY A 134 1.20 5.25 -2.51
N LYS A 135 1.94 4.66 -1.56
CA LYS A 135 3.30 4.14 -1.75
C LYS A 135 3.39 2.62 -1.79
N GLN A 136 2.26 1.90 -1.69
CA GLN A 136 2.23 0.44 -1.58
C GLN A 136 2.92 -0.28 -2.73
N VAL A 137 2.71 0.15 -3.97
CA VAL A 137 3.33 -0.50 -5.14
C VAL A 137 4.85 -0.35 -5.10
N GLU A 138 5.33 0.86 -4.85
CA GLU A 138 6.76 1.20 -4.81
C GLU A 138 7.47 0.47 -3.66
N ALA A 139 6.87 0.48 -2.47
CA ALA A 139 7.40 -0.20 -1.29
C ALA A 139 7.42 -1.72 -1.46
N ILE A 140 6.34 -2.34 -1.97
CA ILE A 140 6.29 -3.79 -2.19
C ILE A 140 7.34 -4.24 -3.20
N ASP A 141 7.52 -3.49 -4.30
CA ASP A 141 8.53 -3.81 -5.30
C ASP A 141 9.95 -3.64 -4.74
N ALA A 142 10.21 -2.60 -3.95
CA ALA A 142 11.49 -2.41 -3.26
C ALA A 142 11.78 -3.56 -2.29
N ILE A 143 10.81 -3.94 -1.46
CA ILE A 143 10.91 -5.05 -0.51
C ILE A 143 11.20 -6.37 -1.26
N ARG A 144 10.48 -6.65 -2.35
CA ARG A 144 10.72 -7.85 -3.17
C ARG A 144 12.16 -7.92 -3.68
N ASN A 145 12.70 -6.81 -4.16
CA ASN A 145 14.10 -6.75 -4.63
C ASN A 145 15.13 -7.01 -3.51
N ILE A 146 14.79 -6.68 -2.26
CA ILE A 146 15.67 -6.93 -1.10
C ILE A 146 15.66 -8.41 -0.71
N ILE A 147 14.49 -9.04 -0.69
CA ILE A 147 14.32 -10.39 -0.15
C ILE A 147 14.58 -11.50 -1.17
N GLY A 148 14.54 -11.21 -2.48
CA GLY A 148 14.83 -12.15 -3.57
C GLY A 148 13.58 -12.65 -4.29
#